data_AF-A0A497BAH4-F1
#
_entry.id   AF-A0A497BAH4-F1
#
_cell.length_a   1.000
_cell.length_b   1.000
_cell.length_c   1.000
_cell.angle_alpha   90.00
_cell.angle_beta   90.00
_cell.angle_gamma   90.00
#
_symmetry.space_group_name_H-M   'P 1'
#
loop_
_entity.id
_entity.type
_entity.pdbx_description
1 polymer ?
#
loop_
_entity_poly.entity_id
_entity_poly.type
_entity_poly.pdbx_seq_one_letter_code
_entity_poly.pdbx_strand_id
1 'polypeptide(L)'
;MRNVPNATDIVPVELRLVVNGVDLSDRVRSWERSFDFDGGCYVLEVTFTNHEQLREAGLGLDPRDPNSTYNETEPLLGAYHEVTLDIRKQGVSEWTRFFTGFVGPAEVSGGETWGEADTVSCTCVGKSQPLKDWMIEERLALKYENAVISPTGSPDLLNRILQDQGLHYAVVYRDDPDFSVSEYVVSGVSAWEALENALAPTGFRLIELWNGSSWDFEITVVDPMRNKTEPDFELVGGFSSRRLSGSEADVRTYVAVAYRDFERKEERYVWAEADPSIVAKYGIPDGSGGRKHRKMVYKTQDRSLIDSESEARELAVLILHDLQEPTPDCEITLPYLDPRFEPFDLVRFTGEYAVDLGVMSVRESWSFERQVGETVVSGTANKIIGAKQLWLSRDAKRQPPAERRLQDLPGDPPPRPPAPELDPAWYVGPDGTPQPVVDAVFPGPVPWWAKGRVVAVGKFKVLATGTATGGTVDYLEDTDKSWEPGRFSGKSRDYLYISSGTGAGQARRIKTNTAKRIYVETPFDTAPSSDSVYVVLRRLRNQKQENIDLSPFYRVKEFEEGSFVYVTNALIPSGR
;
A
#
# COMPACT_ATOMS: atom_id res chain seq x y z
N MET A 1 10.33 25.56 6.37
CA MET A 1 11.56 26.26 5.97
C MET A 1 12.19 26.97 7.15
N ARG A 2 13.44 26.62 7.45
CA ARG A 2 14.25 27.32 8.45
C ARG A 2 14.61 28.71 7.95
N ASN A 3 14.36 29.73 8.79
CA ASN A 3 14.92 31.05 8.55
C ASN A 3 16.37 31.04 9.05
N VAL A 4 17.33 31.05 8.13
CA VAL A 4 18.75 31.07 8.47
C VAL A 4 19.37 32.37 7.94
N PRO A 5 19.82 33.26 8.84
CA PRO A 5 20.47 34.49 8.43
C PRO A 5 21.69 34.20 7.56
N ASN A 6 21.80 34.91 6.43
CA ASN A 6 22.96 34.84 5.54
C ASN A 6 23.30 33.41 5.06
N ALA A 7 22.28 32.58 4.85
CA ALA A 7 22.45 31.17 4.44
C ALA A 7 23.30 31.01 3.17
N THR A 8 23.24 31.97 2.24
CA THR A 8 24.00 31.96 0.98
C THR A 8 25.42 32.51 1.10
N ASP A 9 25.82 33.06 2.25
CA ASP A 9 27.13 33.67 2.40
C ASP A 9 28.23 32.60 2.48
N ILE A 10 29.27 32.81 1.67
CA ILE A 10 30.47 31.96 1.63
C ILE A 10 31.45 32.47 2.69
N VAL A 11 31.08 32.27 3.94
CA VAL A 11 31.91 32.62 5.11
C VAL A 11 32.11 31.40 6.01
N PRO A 12 33.20 31.36 6.80
CA PRO A 12 33.43 30.29 7.77
C PRO A 12 32.23 30.08 8.70
N VAL A 13 32.03 28.83 9.08
CA VAL A 13 30.99 28.42 10.02
C VAL A 13 31.63 28.17 11.39
N GLU A 14 31.04 28.78 12.41
CA GLU A 14 31.31 28.45 13.80
C GLU A 14 30.33 27.37 14.25
N LEU A 15 30.82 26.39 14.99
CA LEU A 15 30.04 25.24 15.45
C LEU A 15 30.00 25.19 16.96
N ARG A 16 28.90 24.65 17.48
CA ARG A 16 28.75 24.25 18.87
C ARG A 16 28.19 22.83 18.91
N LEU A 17 29.01 21.88 19.36
CA LEU A 17 28.60 20.48 19.53
C LEU A 17 28.60 20.13 21.01
N VAL A 18 27.44 19.77 21.55
CA VAL A 18 27.27 19.38 22.95
C VAL A 18 26.75 17.95 23.02
N VAL A 19 27.45 17.08 23.75
CA VAL A 19 27.06 15.69 24.01
C VAL A 19 26.87 15.50 25.52
N ASN A 20 25.68 15.10 25.95
CA ASN A 20 25.33 14.92 27.38
C ASN A 20 25.73 16.12 28.27
N GLY A 21 25.58 17.35 27.75
CA GLY A 21 25.99 18.57 28.44
C GLY A 21 27.49 18.92 28.39
N VAL A 22 28.33 18.06 27.80
CA VAL A 22 29.76 18.31 27.57
C VAL A 22 29.96 19.01 26.22
N ASP A 23 30.58 20.18 26.23
CA ASP A 23 30.94 20.92 25.01
C ASP A 23 32.21 20.30 24.38
N LEU A 24 32.06 19.77 23.17
CA LEU A 24 33.14 19.14 22.40
C LEU A 24 33.53 19.95 21.15
N SER A 25 33.06 21.19 21.04
CA SER A 25 33.20 22.03 19.83
C SER A 25 34.66 22.18 19.38
N ASP A 26 35.56 22.47 20.32
CA ASP A 26 36.99 22.66 20.04
C ASP A 26 37.71 21.36 19.61
N ARG A 27 37.03 20.21 19.76
CA ARG A 27 37.58 18.89 19.42
C ARG A 27 37.09 18.39 18.06
N VAL A 28 36.12 19.04 17.43
CA VAL A 28 35.55 18.59 16.15
C VAL A 28 36.54 18.86 15.01
N ARG A 29 36.98 17.80 14.32
CA ARG A 29 37.84 17.87 13.13
C ARG A 29 37.01 17.96 11.85
N SER A 30 35.92 17.21 11.78
CA SER A 30 34.98 17.20 10.66
C SER A 30 33.64 16.62 11.08
N TRP A 31 32.59 16.93 10.32
CA TRP A 31 31.31 16.26 10.42
C TRP A 31 30.61 16.18 9.06
N GLU A 32 29.76 15.17 8.91
CA GLU A 32 28.82 15.03 7.79
C GLU A 32 27.43 14.77 8.35
N ARG A 33 26.47 15.64 7.99
CA ARG A 33 25.05 15.41 8.22
C ARG A 33 24.44 14.90 6.93
N SER A 34 23.71 13.79 7.00
CA SER A 34 22.97 13.27 5.86
C SER A 34 21.51 13.01 6.23
N PHE A 35 20.65 13.17 5.23
CA PHE A 35 19.23 12.85 5.29
C PHE A 35 18.82 12.15 4.01
N ASP A 36 18.03 11.09 4.15
CA ASP A 36 17.35 10.41 3.06
C ASP A 36 15.86 10.25 3.39
N PHE A 37 15.00 10.68 2.47
CA PHE A 37 13.54 10.66 2.65
C PHE A 37 12.95 9.26 2.88
N ASP A 38 13.62 8.19 2.44
CA ASP A 38 13.19 6.80 2.69
C ASP A 38 13.52 6.40 4.13
N GLY A 39 14.63 6.89 4.69
CA GLY A 39 15.02 6.68 6.10
C GLY A 39 14.28 7.58 7.09
N GLY A 40 13.81 8.75 6.66
CA GLY A 40 12.98 9.67 7.43
C GLY A 40 13.67 10.32 8.64
N CYS A 41 14.98 10.19 8.78
CA CYS A 41 15.75 10.76 9.89
C CYS A 41 17.08 11.32 9.44
N TYR A 42 17.63 12.24 10.23
CA TYR A 42 18.99 12.72 10.01
C TYR A 42 20.01 11.79 10.67
N VAL A 43 21.16 11.63 10.02
CA VAL A 43 22.35 10.99 10.58
C VAL A 43 23.48 12.01 10.58
N LEU A 44 24.25 12.07 11.66
CA LEU A 44 25.39 12.95 11.79
C LEU A 44 26.62 12.11 12.14
N GLU A 45 27.59 12.06 11.24
CA GLU A 45 28.89 11.46 11.49
C GLU A 45 29.85 12.55 11.93
N VAL A 46 30.55 12.35 13.06
CA VAL A 46 31.48 13.33 13.61
C VAL A 46 32.83 12.68 13.87
N THR A 47 33.89 13.37 13.47
CA THR A 47 35.27 13.00 13.78
C THR A 47 35.86 14.02 14.74
N PHE A 48 36.40 13.52 15.84
CA PHE A 48 37.04 14.29 16.90
C PHE A 48 38.55 14.08 16.92
N THR A 49 39.25 15.10 17.40
CA THR A 49 40.64 14.99 17.79
C THR A 49 40.75 14.45 19.22
N ASN A 50 41.60 13.45 19.41
CA ASN A 50 41.81 12.73 20.66
C ASN A 50 43.30 12.67 21.03
N HIS A 51 43.95 13.84 21.07
CA HIS A 51 45.38 13.98 21.40
C HIS A 51 45.78 13.23 22.67
N GLU A 52 47.01 12.70 22.68
CA GLU A 52 47.62 12.01 23.82
C GLU A 52 47.53 12.82 25.12
N GLN A 53 47.78 14.14 25.07
CA GLN A 53 47.68 15.04 26.22
C GLN A 53 46.29 15.08 26.86
N LEU A 54 45.23 14.94 26.05
CA LEU A 54 43.85 14.89 26.55
C LEU A 54 43.57 13.53 27.20
N ARG A 55 44.10 12.43 26.65
CA ARG A 55 44.01 11.10 27.28
C ARG A 55 44.74 11.06 28.61
N GLU A 56 45.97 11.57 28.66
CA GLU A 56 46.76 11.66 29.90
C GLU A 56 46.08 12.55 30.97
N ALA A 57 45.32 13.56 30.55
CA ALA A 57 44.51 14.39 31.42
C ALA A 57 43.19 13.72 31.87
N GLY A 58 42.92 12.47 31.47
CA GLY A 58 41.68 11.76 31.80
C GLY A 58 40.46 12.24 31.00
N LEU A 59 40.66 12.84 29.83
CA LEU A 59 39.63 13.38 28.94
C LEU A 59 39.60 12.65 27.59
N GLY A 60 39.96 11.36 27.56
CA GLY A 60 39.92 10.53 26.37
C GLY A 60 38.48 10.31 25.86
N LEU A 61 38.26 10.42 24.55
CA LEU A 61 36.93 10.18 23.95
C LEU A 61 36.72 8.73 23.49
N ASP A 62 37.77 7.90 23.51
CA ASP A 62 37.63 6.49 23.18
C ASP A 62 36.76 5.82 24.25
N PRO A 63 35.60 5.21 23.90
CA PRO A 63 34.73 4.53 24.86
C PRO A 63 35.41 3.44 25.69
N ARG A 64 36.56 2.92 25.22
CA ARG A 64 37.33 1.87 25.90
C ARG A 64 38.46 2.40 26.76
N ASP A 65 38.68 3.71 26.82
CA ASP A 65 39.70 4.31 27.69
C ASP A 65 39.24 4.24 29.16
N PRO A 66 39.86 3.37 30.00
CA PRO A 66 39.44 3.16 31.37
C PRO A 66 39.84 4.32 32.30
N ASN A 67 40.70 5.23 31.85
CA ASN A 67 41.17 6.36 32.64
C ASN A 67 40.40 7.65 32.32
N SER A 68 39.48 7.60 31.36
CA SER A 68 38.70 8.77 30.97
C SER A 68 37.54 9.01 31.93
N THR A 69 37.47 10.22 32.47
CA THR A 69 36.34 10.74 33.25
C THR A 69 35.03 10.74 32.45
N TYR A 70 35.12 10.77 31.12
CA TYR A 70 33.96 10.72 30.24
C TYR A 70 33.33 9.33 30.10
N ASN A 71 34.00 8.28 30.57
CA ASN A 71 33.55 6.89 30.41
C ASN A 71 33.33 6.15 31.74
N GLU A 72 33.29 6.87 32.87
CA GLU A 72 33.25 6.25 34.21
C GLU A 72 31.98 5.42 34.47
N THR A 73 30.82 5.91 34.04
CA THR A 73 29.53 5.21 34.24
C THR A 73 29.05 4.61 32.93
N GLU A 74 28.95 5.46 31.90
CA GLU A 74 28.58 5.13 30.54
C GLU A 74 29.53 5.89 29.61
N PRO A 75 29.88 5.33 28.44
CA PRO A 75 30.76 6.02 27.51
C PRO A 75 30.07 7.26 26.92
N LEU A 76 30.71 8.43 27.04
CA LEU A 76 30.15 9.71 26.53
C LEU A 76 29.77 9.64 25.05
N LEU A 77 30.59 8.99 24.23
CA LEU A 77 30.30 8.77 22.80
C LEU A 77 29.49 7.48 22.58
N GLY A 78 28.45 7.25 23.39
CA GLY A 78 27.59 6.08 23.31
C GLY A 78 26.35 6.22 24.19
N ALA A 79 25.73 5.08 24.51
CA ALA A 79 24.63 4.97 25.47
C ALA A 79 23.40 5.86 25.20
N TYR A 80 23.13 6.23 23.93
CA TYR A 80 22.01 7.10 23.59
C TYR A 80 22.06 8.47 24.30
N HIS A 81 23.25 8.98 24.57
CA HIS A 81 23.39 10.33 25.10
C HIS A 81 22.90 11.38 24.11
N GLU A 82 22.17 12.37 24.61
CA GLU A 82 21.68 13.48 23.79
C GLU A 82 22.84 14.26 23.17
N VAL A 83 22.71 14.58 21.88
CA VAL A 83 23.65 15.41 21.14
C VAL A 83 22.92 16.51 20.41
N THR A 84 23.52 17.71 20.47
CA THR A 84 23.07 18.87 19.71
C THR A 84 24.23 19.45 18.93
N LEU A 85 23.98 19.79 17.66
CA LEU A 85 24.88 20.56 16.83
C LEU A 85 24.18 21.87 16.49
N ASP A 86 24.72 22.98 16.94
CA ASP A 86 24.33 24.32 16.51
C ASP A 86 25.43 24.90 15.61
N ILE A 87 25.02 25.64 14.58
CA ILE A 87 25.95 26.35 13.71
C ILE A 87 25.59 27.82 13.59
N ARG A 88 26.58 28.66 13.28
CA ARG A 88 26.35 30.04 12.82
C ARG A 88 27.40 30.44 11.80
N LYS A 89 27.01 31.29 10.86
CA LYS A 89 27.93 31.92 9.91
C LYS A 89 28.75 32.99 10.64
N GLN A 90 30.02 33.12 10.31
CA GLN A 90 30.88 34.16 10.90
C GLN A 90 30.25 35.56 10.71
N GLY A 91 30.16 36.32 11.81
CA GLY A 91 29.52 37.64 11.81
C GLY A 91 28.01 37.63 12.10
N VAL A 92 27.38 36.46 12.19
CA VAL A 92 26.00 36.29 12.65
C VAL A 92 26.01 36.01 14.16
N SER A 93 25.16 36.70 14.93
CA SER A 93 25.08 36.51 16.39
C SER A 93 24.27 35.29 16.79
N GLU A 94 23.26 34.94 15.99
CA GLU A 94 22.28 33.89 16.28
C GLU A 94 22.81 32.50 15.93
N TRP A 95 22.61 31.55 16.84
CA TRP A 95 22.88 30.13 16.61
C TRP A 95 21.67 29.47 15.95
N THR A 96 21.91 28.66 14.93
CA THR A 96 20.89 27.83 14.29
C THR A 96 21.10 26.38 14.69
N ARG A 97 20.05 25.77 15.25
CA ARG A 97 20.05 24.34 15.54
C ARG A 97 20.10 23.54 14.25
N PHE A 98 21.16 22.77 14.11
CA PHE A 98 21.48 22.00 12.91
C PHE A 98 21.23 20.50 13.12
N PHE A 99 21.41 19.97 14.31
CA PHE A 99 21.07 18.57 14.58
C PHE A 99 20.63 18.38 16.03
N THR A 100 19.69 17.47 16.25
CA THR A 100 19.31 17.00 17.58
C THR A 100 18.98 15.53 17.51
N GLY A 101 19.57 14.77 18.43
CA GLY A 101 19.42 13.33 18.44
C GLY A 101 20.28 12.70 19.52
N PHE A 102 20.79 11.51 19.24
CA PHE A 102 21.54 10.70 20.18
C PHE A 102 22.88 10.24 19.59
N VAL A 103 23.88 10.01 20.44
CA VAL A 103 25.13 9.34 20.04
C VAL A 103 24.93 7.83 20.10
N GLY A 104 25.35 7.12 19.05
CA GLY A 104 25.02 5.70 18.87
C GLY A 104 23.59 5.51 18.38
N PRO A 105 23.11 4.25 18.20
CA PRO A 105 23.73 2.97 18.57
C PRO A 105 24.72 2.41 17.53
N ALA A 106 25.01 3.16 16.47
CA ALA A 106 25.89 2.74 15.38
C ALA A 106 27.38 2.78 15.78
N GLU A 107 28.30 2.81 14.81
CA GLU A 107 29.72 2.58 15.04
C GLU A 107 30.42 3.76 15.77
N VAL A 108 31.31 3.40 16.69
CA VAL A 108 32.34 4.27 17.25
C VAL A 108 33.70 3.64 16.94
N SER A 109 34.55 4.38 16.24
CA SER A 109 35.85 3.88 15.79
C SER A 109 36.97 4.85 16.15
N GLY A 110 38.04 4.34 16.75
CA GLY A 110 39.30 5.06 16.93
C GLY A 110 40.23 4.82 15.74
N GLY A 111 40.93 5.86 15.31
CA GLY A 111 41.97 5.78 14.28
C GLY A 111 43.24 6.47 14.74
N GLU A 112 44.36 5.73 14.73
CA GLU A 112 45.70 6.26 14.99
C GLU A 112 46.47 6.31 13.66
N THR A 113 46.97 7.49 13.28
CA THR A 113 47.82 7.66 12.10
C THR A 113 49.18 8.16 12.55
N TRP A 114 50.25 7.47 12.16
CA TRP A 114 51.61 7.79 12.59
C TRP A 114 52.01 9.21 12.16
N GLY A 115 52.23 10.10 13.11
CA GLY A 115 52.58 11.51 12.88
C GLY A 115 51.41 12.49 12.84
N GLU A 116 50.16 12.02 12.99
CA GLU A 116 48.97 12.86 13.17
C GLU A 116 48.38 12.71 14.58
N ALA A 117 47.47 13.61 14.95
CA ALA A 117 46.68 13.47 16.16
C ALA A 117 45.73 12.27 16.04
N ASP A 118 45.66 11.45 17.09
CA ASP A 118 44.67 10.37 17.18
C ASP A 118 43.26 10.92 17.00
N THR A 119 42.41 10.15 16.32
CA THR A 119 41.03 10.54 16.03
C THR A 119 40.05 9.53 16.58
N VAL A 120 38.88 10.01 16.98
CA VAL A 120 37.73 9.17 17.34
C VAL A 120 36.56 9.64 16.50
N SER A 121 35.90 8.73 15.80
CA SER A 121 34.68 9.02 15.06
C SER A 121 33.49 8.31 15.69
N CYS A 122 32.35 8.99 15.72
CA CYS A 122 31.09 8.38 16.13
C CYS A 122 29.96 8.76 15.16
N THR A 123 28.96 7.90 15.13
CA THR A 123 27.70 8.15 14.43
C THR A 123 26.65 8.61 15.43
N CYS A 124 25.99 9.72 15.11
CA CYS A 124 24.83 10.23 15.82
C CYS A 124 23.58 10.05 14.97
N VAL A 125 22.48 9.70 15.61
CA VAL A 125 21.20 9.38 14.98
C VAL A 125 20.11 10.34 15.45
N GLY A 126 19.11 10.58 14.61
CA GLY A 126 17.99 11.43 14.96
C GLY A 126 17.11 10.90 16.10
N LYS A 127 16.16 11.73 16.56
CA LYS A 127 15.24 11.43 17.67
C LYS A 127 14.33 10.22 17.45
N SER A 128 14.15 9.79 16.21
CA SER A 128 13.34 8.63 15.84
C SER A 128 14.04 7.29 16.11
N GLN A 129 15.36 7.26 16.30
CA GLN A 129 16.09 6.00 16.44
C GLN A 129 15.57 5.10 17.56
N PRO A 130 15.23 5.59 18.77
CA PRO A 130 14.65 4.74 19.81
C PRO A 130 13.35 4.04 19.38
N LEU A 131 12.56 4.65 18.49
CA LEU A 131 11.35 4.02 17.93
C LEU A 131 11.67 2.94 16.89
N LYS A 132 12.80 3.07 16.19
CA LYS A 132 13.28 2.08 15.21
C LYS A 132 13.84 0.85 15.91
N ASP A 133 14.50 1.04 17.05
CA ASP A 133 15.08 -0.03 17.86
C ASP A 133 14.04 -0.74 18.75
N TRP A 134 12.98 -0.04 19.16
CA TRP A 134 11.92 -0.62 20.00
C TRP A 134 11.03 -1.58 19.21
N MET A 135 11.21 -2.88 19.41
CA MET A 135 10.40 -3.93 18.80
C MET A 135 9.14 -4.23 19.61
N ILE A 136 7.99 -4.16 18.94
CA ILE A 136 6.70 -4.56 19.51
C ILE A 136 6.54 -6.07 19.28
N GLU A 137 6.84 -6.85 20.32
CA GLU A 137 6.75 -8.31 20.27
C GLU A 137 5.31 -8.79 19.96
N GLU A 138 5.17 -9.90 19.25
CA GLU A 138 3.85 -10.47 18.90
C GLU A 138 2.98 -10.77 20.12
N ARG A 139 3.58 -11.12 21.27
CA ARG A 139 2.85 -11.35 22.53
C ARG A 139 2.23 -10.07 23.12
N LEU A 140 2.74 -8.91 22.71
CA LEU A 140 2.24 -7.59 23.09
C LEU A 140 1.43 -6.96 21.96
N ALA A 141 0.98 -7.77 20.99
CA ALA A 141 0.19 -7.27 19.88
C ALA A 141 -1.07 -6.55 20.37
N LEU A 142 -1.22 -5.30 19.93
CA LEU A 142 -2.38 -4.47 20.25
C LEU A 142 -3.24 -4.28 19.02
N LYS A 143 -4.54 -4.27 19.26
CA LYS A 143 -5.57 -4.01 18.27
C LYS A 143 -6.17 -2.64 18.54
N TYR A 144 -6.14 -1.79 17.52
CA TYR A 144 -6.74 -0.47 17.49
C TYR A 144 -7.99 -0.52 16.63
N GLU A 145 -9.09 0.01 17.14
CA GLU A 145 -10.38 0.07 16.45
C GLU A 145 -10.93 1.49 16.51
N ASN A 146 -11.62 1.91 15.43
CA ASN A 146 -12.28 3.20 15.31
C ASN A 146 -11.36 4.38 15.68
N ALA A 147 -10.14 4.39 15.14
CA ALA A 147 -9.17 5.45 15.35
C ALA A 147 -9.07 6.34 14.11
N VAL A 148 -8.48 7.52 14.25
CA VAL A 148 -8.25 8.44 13.12
C VAL A 148 -6.79 8.86 13.14
N ILE A 149 -6.18 8.98 11.97
CA ILE A 149 -4.86 9.59 11.80
C ILE A 149 -5.09 11.07 11.49
N SER A 150 -5.18 11.88 12.55
CA SER A 150 -5.38 13.33 12.48
C SER A 150 -5.00 13.96 13.83
N PRO A 151 -4.45 15.20 13.86
CA PRO A 151 -4.24 15.95 15.10
C PRO A 151 -5.55 16.26 15.84
N THR A 152 -6.70 16.26 15.15
CA THR A 152 -8.02 16.48 15.74
C THR A 152 -8.80 15.19 15.97
N GLY A 153 -8.21 14.04 15.59
CA GLY A 153 -8.80 12.72 15.74
C GLY A 153 -8.99 12.31 17.19
N SER A 154 -10.09 11.60 17.47
CA SER A 154 -10.39 11.08 18.81
C SER A 154 -10.79 9.60 18.72
N PRO A 155 -9.88 8.65 19.01
CA PRO A 155 -8.46 8.84 19.36
C PRO A 155 -7.54 8.99 18.13
N ASP A 156 -6.52 9.83 18.26
CA ASP A 156 -5.37 9.87 17.34
C ASP A 156 -4.60 8.54 17.42
N LEU A 157 -4.59 7.80 16.31
CA LEU A 157 -3.98 6.48 16.24
C LEU A 157 -2.47 6.50 16.53
N LEU A 158 -1.72 7.44 15.97
CA LEU A 158 -0.25 7.42 16.00
C LEU A 158 0.27 7.67 17.41
N ASN A 159 -0.21 8.73 18.05
CA ASN A 159 0.17 9.06 19.42
C ASN A 159 -0.37 8.03 20.43
N ARG A 160 -1.52 7.40 20.16
CA ARG A 160 -2.02 6.30 21.00
C ARG A 160 -1.14 5.06 20.95
N ILE A 161 -0.62 4.69 19.76
CA ILE A 161 0.33 3.58 19.64
C ILE A 161 1.53 3.81 20.56
N LEU A 162 2.12 5.00 20.52
CA LEU A 162 3.28 5.33 21.36
C LEU A 162 2.94 5.28 22.87
N GLN A 163 1.82 5.87 23.27
CA GLN A 163 1.38 5.87 24.68
C GLN A 163 1.15 4.46 25.22
N ASP A 164 0.48 3.59 24.45
CA ASP A 164 0.21 2.21 24.87
C ASP A 164 1.50 1.37 24.97
N GLN A 165 2.55 1.73 24.23
CA GLN A 165 3.88 1.13 24.33
C GLN A 165 4.75 1.74 25.46
N GLY A 166 4.25 2.73 26.20
CA GLY A 166 5.00 3.43 27.25
C GLY A 166 6.07 4.38 26.69
N LEU A 167 5.98 4.75 25.42
CA LEU A 167 6.92 5.65 24.74
C LEU A 167 6.41 7.09 24.86
N HIS A 168 7.19 7.96 25.50
CA HIS A 168 6.85 9.36 25.74
C HIS A 168 7.29 10.30 24.59
N TYR A 169 7.20 9.82 23.36
CA TYR A 169 7.42 10.62 22.16
C TYR A 169 6.08 11.16 21.64
N ALA A 170 6.11 12.32 20.98
CA ALA A 170 4.94 12.91 20.34
C ALA A 170 5.16 12.97 18.82
N VAL A 171 4.17 12.50 18.07
CA VAL A 171 4.06 12.71 16.64
C VAL A 171 3.31 14.00 16.40
N VAL A 172 3.93 14.91 15.64
CA VAL A 172 3.37 16.20 15.27
C VAL A 172 2.86 16.14 13.84
N TYR A 173 1.79 16.88 13.53
CA TYR A 173 1.20 16.94 12.20
C TYR A 173 1.51 18.29 11.58
N ARG A 174 2.25 18.29 10.47
CA ARG A 174 2.40 19.48 9.61
C ARG A 174 1.20 19.60 8.68
N ASP A 175 0.78 18.46 8.14
CA ASP A 175 -0.39 18.31 7.29
C ASP A 175 -1.32 17.25 7.90
N ASP A 176 -2.63 17.42 7.78
CA ASP A 176 -3.64 16.52 8.34
C ASP A 176 -4.06 15.46 7.30
N PRO A 177 -3.78 14.16 7.52
CA PRO A 177 -4.25 13.12 6.62
C PRO A 177 -5.76 12.87 6.68
N ASP A 178 -6.43 13.21 7.79
CA ASP A 178 -7.85 12.92 8.07
C ASP A 178 -8.29 11.50 7.66
N PHE A 179 -7.49 10.51 8.06
CA PHE A 179 -7.69 9.12 7.61
C PHE A 179 -8.33 8.26 8.70
N SER A 180 -9.50 7.71 8.40
CA SER A 180 -10.25 6.85 9.32
C SER A 180 -9.75 5.41 9.29
N VAL A 181 -9.43 4.86 10.47
CA VAL A 181 -8.93 3.51 10.64
C VAL A 181 -9.94 2.65 11.39
N SER A 182 -10.63 1.79 10.64
CA SER A 182 -11.60 0.84 11.18
C SER A 182 -10.93 -0.16 12.13
N GLU A 183 -9.83 -0.77 11.69
CA GLU A 183 -9.11 -1.79 12.45
C GLU A 183 -7.63 -1.80 12.05
N TYR A 184 -6.73 -1.72 13.03
CA TYR A 184 -5.29 -1.86 12.84
C TYR A 184 -4.68 -2.74 13.92
N VAL A 185 -3.86 -3.71 13.52
CA VAL A 185 -3.18 -4.64 14.44
C VAL A 185 -1.68 -4.40 14.32
N VAL A 186 -1.05 -4.06 15.44
CA VAL A 186 0.40 -3.88 15.53
C VAL A 186 0.99 -5.13 16.15
N SER A 187 1.89 -5.81 15.44
CA SER A 187 2.51 -7.06 15.89
C SER A 187 3.81 -7.33 15.15
N GLY A 188 4.89 -7.66 15.88
CA GLY A 188 6.13 -8.17 15.30
C GLY A 188 6.95 -7.16 14.48
N VAL A 189 6.73 -5.86 14.72
CA VAL A 189 7.37 -4.75 14.00
C VAL A 189 7.93 -3.73 14.99
N SER A 190 8.84 -2.85 14.56
CA SER A 190 9.29 -1.75 15.41
C SER A 190 8.19 -0.71 15.62
N ALA A 191 8.29 0.12 16.67
CA ALA A 191 7.34 1.22 16.87
C ALA A 191 7.33 2.17 15.67
N TRP A 192 8.49 2.48 15.10
CA TRP A 192 8.60 3.29 13.88
C TRP A 192 7.87 2.64 12.69
N GLU A 193 8.13 1.36 12.43
CA GLU A 193 7.49 0.64 11.33
C GLU A 193 5.97 0.51 11.52
N ALA A 194 5.49 0.38 12.76
CA ALA A 194 4.06 0.41 13.06
C ALA A 194 3.42 1.76 12.67
N LEU A 195 4.08 2.88 12.99
CA LEU A 195 3.58 4.20 12.60
C LEU A 195 3.61 4.39 11.07
N GLU A 196 4.69 3.99 10.39
CA GLU A 196 4.78 4.06 8.93
C GLU A 196 3.78 3.14 8.23
N ASN A 197 3.50 1.96 8.78
CA ASN A 197 2.48 1.04 8.26
C ASN A 197 1.06 1.60 8.41
N ALA A 198 0.79 2.30 9.52
CA ALA A 198 -0.49 2.98 9.73
C ALA A 198 -0.68 4.14 8.74
N LEU A 199 0.38 4.91 8.46
CA LEU A 199 0.35 6.06 7.54
C LEU A 199 0.39 5.67 6.06
N ALA A 200 0.98 4.53 5.72
CA ALA A 200 1.18 4.10 4.35
C ALA A 200 -0.05 4.19 3.40
N PRO A 201 -1.29 3.91 3.84
CA PRO A 201 -2.50 4.06 3.01
C PRO A 201 -2.74 5.49 2.51
N THR A 202 -2.30 6.50 3.25
CA THR A 202 -2.57 7.92 2.93
C THR A 202 -1.57 8.50 1.94
N GLY A 203 -0.41 7.86 1.77
CA GLY A 203 0.70 8.38 0.96
C GLY A 203 1.52 9.48 1.64
N PHE A 204 1.19 9.83 2.89
CA PHE A 204 1.96 10.74 3.75
C PHE A 204 3.21 10.04 4.29
N ARG A 205 4.14 10.82 4.82
CA ARG A 205 5.41 10.32 5.35
C ARG A 205 5.63 10.77 6.79
N LEU A 206 6.31 9.91 7.54
CA LEU A 206 6.79 10.19 8.89
C LEU A 206 8.26 10.57 8.81
N ILE A 207 8.60 11.82 9.13
CA ILE A 207 9.94 12.37 8.98
C ILE A 207 10.31 13.26 10.15
N GLU A 208 11.58 13.25 10.54
CA GLU A 208 12.13 14.27 11.43
C GLU A 208 12.27 15.62 10.71
N LEU A 209 11.47 16.59 11.11
CA LEU A 209 11.49 17.92 10.52
C LEU A 209 11.72 18.97 11.59
N TRP A 210 12.25 20.11 11.15
CA TRP A 210 12.37 21.28 11.99
C TRP A 210 10.99 21.87 12.29
N ASN A 211 10.74 22.13 13.57
CA ASN A 211 9.59 22.88 14.01
C ASN A 211 10.04 24.27 14.52
N GLY A 212 9.64 25.31 13.79
CA GLY A 212 9.98 26.69 14.14
C GLY A 212 9.34 27.20 15.43
N SER A 213 8.34 26.52 15.97
CA SER A 213 7.68 26.89 17.23
C SER A 213 8.44 26.36 18.45
N SER A 214 8.89 25.10 18.40
CA SER A 214 9.69 24.47 19.46
C SER A 214 11.19 24.73 19.32
N TRP A 215 11.64 25.27 18.18
CA TRP A 215 13.05 25.49 17.86
C TRP A 215 13.86 24.19 17.92
N ASP A 216 13.25 23.08 17.53
CA ASP A 216 13.86 21.75 17.58
C ASP A 216 13.34 20.84 16.46
N PHE A 217 13.99 19.69 16.28
CA PHE A 217 13.55 18.63 15.39
C PHE A 217 12.51 17.76 16.08
N GLU A 218 11.45 17.42 15.34
CA GLU A 218 10.32 16.63 15.82
C GLU A 218 9.89 15.60 14.77
N ILE A 219 9.37 14.47 15.26
CA ILE A 219 8.80 13.42 14.42
C ILE A 219 7.48 13.94 13.86
N THR A 220 7.45 14.16 12.55
CA THR A 220 6.41 14.94 11.88
C THR A 220 5.74 14.13 10.77
N VAL A 221 4.42 14.16 10.73
CA VAL A 221 3.62 13.70 9.60
C VAL A 221 3.53 14.83 8.58
N VAL A 222 3.94 14.54 7.35
CA VAL A 222 3.99 15.51 6.24
C VAL A 222 3.40 14.90 4.97
N ASP A 223 2.64 15.69 4.22
CA ASP A 223 2.30 15.36 2.83
C ASP A 223 3.49 15.75 1.94
N PRO A 224 4.07 14.82 1.16
CA PRO A 224 5.06 15.17 0.15
C PRO A 224 4.58 16.19 -0.89
N MET A 225 3.28 16.47 -0.99
CA MET A 225 2.68 17.43 -1.92
C MET A 225 3.12 17.20 -3.37
N ARG A 226 2.97 15.95 -3.85
CA ARG A 226 3.45 15.48 -5.17
C ARG A 226 2.95 16.30 -6.37
N ASN A 227 1.83 17.02 -6.22
CA ASN A 227 1.22 17.86 -7.26
C ASN A 227 1.72 19.31 -7.25
N LYS A 228 2.63 19.66 -6.34
CA LYS A 228 3.17 21.02 -6.22
C LYS A 228 3.99 21.38 -7.45
N THR A 229 3.71 22.57 -7.99
CA THR A 229 4.39 23.12 -9.17
C THR A 229 5.05 24.47 -8.89
N GLU A 230 4.69 25.11 -7.78
CA GLU A 230 5.31 26.36 -7.34
C GLU A 230 6.52 26.04 -6.46
N PRO A 231 7.71 26.54 -6.80
CA PRO A 231 8.89 26.36 -5.97
C PRO A 231 8.74 27.03 -4.60
N ASP A 232 9.25 26.39 -3.55
CA ASP A 232 9.35 26.95 -2.20
C ASP A 232 10.27 28.16 -2.14
N PHE A 233 11.36 28.10 -2.91
CA PHE A 233 12.30 29.21 -3.08
C PHE A 233 13.17 29.02 -4.32
N GLU A 234 13.88 30.08 -4.67
CA GLU A 234 14.80 30.13 -5.80
C GLU A 234 16.24 30.43 -5.35
N LEU A 235 17.19 29.73 -5.95
CA LEU A 235 18.63 29.97 -5.83
C LEU A 235 19.19 30.34 -7.20
N VAL A 236 19.85 31.50 -7.27
CA VAL A 236 20.39 32.06 -8.51
C VAL A 236 21.91 32.02 -8.46
N GLY A 237 22.52 31.19 -9.33
CA GLY A 237 23.97 31.02 -9.42
C GLY A 237 24.63 30.43 -8.16
N GLY A 238 25.96 30.28 -8.19
CA GLY A 238 26.73 29.83 -7.02
C GLY A 238 26.67 28.33 -6.71
N PHE A 239 26.21 27.51 -7.67
CA PHE A 239 26.09 26.06 -7.53
C PHE A 239 26.60 25.33 -8.77
N SER A 240 26.95 24.05 -8.62
CA SER A 240 27.18 23.14 -9.74
C SER A 240 26.06 22.11 -9.82
N SER A 241 25.55 21.85 -11.02
CA SER A 241 24.52 20.85 -11.29
C SER A 241 25.09 19.64 -12.04
N ARG A 242 24.59 18.46 -11.69
CA ARG A 242 24.92 17.19 -12.35
C ARG A 242 23.66 16.38 -12.59
N ARG A 243 23.51 15.86 -13.81
CA ARG A 243 22.50 14.84 -14.11
C ARG A 243 23.02 13.47 -13.70
N LEU A 244 22.19 12.72 -12.97
CA LEU A 244 22.52 11.37 -12.54
C LEU A 244 21.94 10.35 -13.53
N SER A 245 22.69 9.27 -13.78
CA SER A 245 22.15 8.10 -14.44
C SER A 245 21.34 7.29 -13.40
N GLY A 246 20.03 7.55 -13.32
CA GLY A 246 19.15 6.83 -12.41
C GLY A 246 19.07 5.33 -12.73
N SER A 247 18.84 4.51 -11.71
CA SER A 247 18.65 3.06 -11.87
C SER A 247 17.27 2.75 -12.44
N GLU A 248 17.21 2.07 -13.58
CA GLU A 248 15.95 1.56 -14.11
C GLU A 248 15.42 0.37 -13.30
N ALA A 249 16.18 -0.23 -12.37
CA ALA A 249 15.73 -1.42 -11.63
C ALA A 249 14.43 -1.16 -10.84
N ASP A 250 14.29 0.06 -10.35
CA ASP A 250 13.22 0.47 -9.44
C ASP A 250 11.97 0.97 -10.17
N VAL A 251 12.05 1.12 -11.50
CA VAL A 251 10.96 1.68 -12.29
C VAL A 251 9.77 0.72 -12.37
N ARG A 252 8.56 1.25 -12.18
CA ARG A 252 7.27 0.56 -12.37
C ARG A 252 6.38 1.37 -13.29
N THR A 253 5.80 0.70 -14.29
CA THR A 253 4.90 1.36 -15.27
C THR A 253 3.46 0.85 -15.17
N TYR A 254 3.18 -0.05 -14.22
CA TYR A 254 1.85 -0.55 -13.92
C TYR A 254 1.77 -1.00 -12.46
N VAL A 255 0.98 -0.30 -11.65
CA VAL A 255 0.89 -0.54 -10.20
C VAL A 255 -0.52 -0.97 -9.86
N ALA A 256 -0.65 -2.07 -9.12
CA ALA A 256 -1.89 -2.45 -8.45
C ALA A 256 -1.82 -2.14 -6.97
N VAL A 257 -2.94 -1.71 -6.37
CA VAL A 257 -3.12 -1.68 -4.92
C VAL A 257 -4.19 -2.71 -4.54
N ALA A 258 -3.84 -3.59 -3.61
CA ALA A 258 -4.77 -4.51 -2.98
C ALA A 258 -5.51 -3.80 -1.85
N TYR A 259 -6.85 -3.84 -1.86
CA TYR A 259 -7.69 -3.28 -0.82
C TYR A 259 -8.80 -4.25 -0.42
N ARG A 260 -9.38 -4.07 0.77
CA ARG A 260 -10.46 -4.94 1.26
C ARG A 260 -11.77 -4.19 1.24
N ASP A 261 -12.61 -4.49 0.25
CA ASP A 261 -13.89 -3.82 0.05
C ASP A 261 -14.75 -3.87 1.33
N PHE A 262 -15.11 -2.70 1.87
CA PHE A 262 -15.84 -2.61 3.14
C PHE A 262 -17.19 -3.35 3.11
N GLU A 263 -17.91 -3.31 1.99
CA GLU A 263 -19.24 -3.92 1.85
C GLU A 263 -19.14 -5.44 1.62
N ARG A 264 -18.22 -5.87 0.76
CA ARG A 264 -18.10 -7.27 0.31
C ARG A 264 -17.19 -8.11 1.20
N LYS A 265 -16.31 -7.46 1.97
CA LYS A 265 -15.26 -8.08 2.79
C LYS A 265 -14.28 -8.96 1.99
N GLU A 266 -14.22 -8.76 0.68
CA GLU A 266 -13.35 -9.46 -0.29
C GLU A 266 -12.13 -8.59 -0.63
N GLU A 267 -11.00 -9.23 -0.91
CA GLU A 267 -9.81 -8.55 -1.42
C GLU A 267 -10.01 -8.23 -2.91
N ARG A 268 -9.80 -6.97 -3.28
CA ARG A 268 -9.92 -6.46 -4.66
C ARG A 268 -8.69 -5.64 -5.02
N TYR A 269 -8.53 -5.39 -6.31
CA TYR A 269 -7.36 -4.71 -6.87
C TYR A 269 -7.80 -3.53 -7.72
N VAL A 270 -7.13 -2.39 -7.54
CA VAL A 270 -7.23 -1.24 -8.45
C VAL A 270 -5.88 -1.04 -9.12
N TRP A 271 -5.90 -0.74 -10.42
CA TRP A 271 -4.70 -0.57 -11.24
C TRP A 271 -4.52 0.88 -11.68
N ALA A 272 -3.27 1.33 -11.73
CA ALA A 272 -2.83 2.59 -12.33
C ALA A 272 -1.77 2.32 -13.39
N GLU A 273 -1.93 2.92 -14.57
CA GLU A 273 -1.07 2.74 -15.76
C GLU A 273 -0.27 4.00 -16.05
N ALA A 274 1.02 3.83 -16.33
CA ALA A 274 1.83 4.93 -16.85
C ALA A 274 1.45 5.24 -18.30
N ASP A 275 1.76 6.47 -18.71
CA ASP A 275 1.59 6.91 -20.09
C ASP A 275 2.36 6.00 -21.09
N PRO A 276 1.82 5.71 -22.29
CA PRO A 276 2.49 4.89 -23.30
C PRO A 276 3.92 5.32 -23.65
N SER A 277 4.23 6.62 -23.58
CA SER A 277 5.57 7.17 -23.83
C SER A 277 6.58 6.74 -22.75
N ILE A 278 6.14 6.63 -21.49
CA ILE A 278 6.95 6.13 -20.38
C ILE A 278 7.18 4.62 -20.56
N VAL A 279 6.15 3.87 -20.98
CA VAL A 279 6.27 2.43 -21.27
C VAL A 279 7.24 2.17 -22.41
N ALA A 280 7.23 3.01 -23.45
CA ALA A 280 8.16 2.94 -24.57
C ALA A 280 9.62 3.26 -24.16
N LYS A 281 9.83 4.02 -23.07
CA LYS A 281 11.16 4.39 -22.58
C LYS A 281 11.72 3.44 -21.53
N TYR A 282 10.88 2.98 -20.59
CA TYR A 282 11.30 2.22 -19.40
C TYR A 282 10.62 0.85 -19.23
N GLY A 283 9.71 0.47 -20.13
CA GLY A 283 9.08 -0.85 -20.13
C GLY A 283 10.04 -2.00 -20.48
N ILE A 284 9.60 -3.24 -20.26
CA ILE A 284 10.35 -4.46 -20.53
C ILE A 284 10.33 -4.74 -22.04
N PRO A 285 11.48 -4.89 -22.73
CA PRO A 285 11.50 -5.27 -24.14
C PRO A 285 10.71 -6.56 -24.40
N ASP A 286 9.84 -6.56 -25.40
CA ASP A 286 9.02 -7.73 -25.76
C ASP A 286 9.66 -8.66 -26.79
N GLY A 287 10.83 -8.29 -27.31
CA GLY A 287 11.57 -9.02 -28.35
C GLY A 287 11.11 -8.74 -29.79
N SER A 288 10.08 -7.91 -29.99
CA SER A 288 9.49 -7.56 -31.30
C SER A 288 9.59 -6.05 -31.60
N GLY A 289 10.41 -5.32 -30.84
CA GLY A 289 10.55 -3.87 -30.95
C GLY A 289 9.55 -3.07 -30.10
N GLY A 290 8.64 -3.74 -29.39
CA GLY A 290 7.74 -3.14 -28.42
C GLY A 290 8.24 -3.29 -26.99
N ARG A 291 7.48 -2.73 -26.04
CA ARG A 291 7.76 -2.83 -24.61
C ARG A 291 6.48 -3.15 -23.82
N LYS A 292 6.62 -3.99 -22.81
CA LYS A 292 5.58 -4.40 -21.86
C LYS A 292 5.72 -3.66 -20.54
N HIS A 293 4.62 -3.57 -19.79
CA HIS A 293 4.64 -2.91 -18.48
C HIS A 293 5.52 -3.63 -17.46
N ARG A 294 6.20 -2.84 -16.62
CA ARG A 294 6.86 -3.29 -15.40
C ARG A 294 5.85 -3.24 -14.26
N LYS A 295 5.34 -4.42 -13.90
CA LYS A 295 4.21 -4.55 -12.98
C LYS A 295 4.68 -4.63 -11.53
N MET A 296 3.89 -4.05 -10.63
CA MET A 296 4.02 -4.16 -9.18
C MET A 296 2.64 -4.38 -8.56
N VAL A 297 2.58 -5.14 -7.47
CA VAL A 297 1.36 -5.27 -6.66
C VAL A 297 1.69 -4.82 -5.25
N TYR A 298 1.11 -3.70 -4.85
CA TYR A 298 1.25 -3.14 -3.52
C TYR A 298 0.26 -3.78 -2.54
N LYS A 299 0.79 -4.28 -1.42
CA LYS A 299 -0.01 -4.84 -0.32
C LYS A 299 0.60 -4.46 1.03
N THR A 300 -0.18 -3.81 1.89
CA THR A 300 0.27 -3.32 3.21
C THR A 300 0.45 -4.44 4.22
N GLN A 301 -0.55 -5.32 4.41
CA GLN A 301 -0.55 -6.45 5.35
C GLN A 301 -1.61 -7.51 4.95
N ASP A 302 -1.79 -8.57 5.73
CA ASP A 302 -2.89 -9.54 5.56
C ASP A 302 -4.29 -8.90 5.67
N ARG A 303 -4.41 -7.79 6.40
CA ARG A 303 -5.60 -6.93 6.42
C ARG A 303 -5.24 -5.54 5.92
N SER A 304 -5.72 -5.19 4.72
CA SER A 304 -5.61 -3.84 4.17
C SER A 304 -6.37 -2.85 5.06
N LEU A 305 -5.72 -1.74 5.39
CA LEU A 305 -6.34 -0.57 6.02
C LEU A 305 -7.20 0.23 5.03
N ILE A 306 -6.94 0.08 3.73
CA ILE A 306 -7.73 0.67 2.66
C ILE A 306 -9.00 -0.16 2.49
N ASP A 307 -10.16 0.49 2.63
CA ASP A 307 -11.46 -0.18 2.58
C ASP A 307 -12.36 0.29 1.42
N SER A 308 -11.94 1.33 0.71
CA SER A 308 -12.64 1.88 -0.46
C SER A 308 -11.83 1.76 -1.77
N GLU A 309 -12.55 1.69 -2.90
CA GLU A 309 -11.92 1.68 -4.23
C GLU A 309 -11.26 3.04 -4.57
N SER A 310 -11.83 4.14 -4.08
CA SER A 310 -11.32 5.50 -4.29
C SER A 310 -9.95 5.70 -3.66
N GLU A 311 -9.79 5.36 -2.38
CA GLU A 311 -8.50 5.46 -1.67
C GLU A 311 -7.46 4.54 -2.32
N ALA A 312 -7.85 3.32 -2.71
CA ALA A 312 -6.96 2.40 -3.40
C ALA A 312 -6.47 2.95 -4.76
N ARG A 313 -7.35 3.66 -5.49
CA ARG A 313 -7.00 4.30 -6.76
C ARG A 313 -6.04 5.47 -6.54
N GLU A 314 -6.31 6.32 -5.55
CA GLU A 314 -5.45 7.46 -5.22
C GLU A 314 -4.05 6.97 -4.83
N LEU A 315 -3.95 5.98 -3.94
CA LEU A 315 -2.66 5.41 -3.57
C LEU A 315 -1.93 4.76 -4.76
N ALA A 316 -2.64 4.07 -5.65
CA ALA A 316 -2.03 3.48 -6.86
C ALA A 316 -1.42 4.55 -7.77
N VAL A 317 -2.07 5.72 -7.90
CA VAL A 317 -1.55 6.86 -8.66
C VAL A 317 -0.35 7.49 -7.96
N LEU A 318 -0.36 7.63 -6.63
CA LEU A 318 0.78 8.17 -5.87
C LEU A 318 2.01 7.26 -5.97
N ILE A 319 1.84 5.94 -5.84
CA ILE A 319 2.95 4.97 -5.99
C ILE A 319 3.49 4.99 -7.43
N LEU A 320 2.59 5.03 -8.42
CA LEU A 320 3.00 5.12 -9.82
C LEU A 320 3.77 6.42 -10.10
N HIS A 321 3.28 7.55 -9.57
CA HIS A 321 3.98 8.82 -9.62
C HIS A 321 5.40 8.67 -9.08
N ASP A 322 5.57 8.05 -7.92
CA ASP A 322 6.88 7.92 -7.29
C ASP A 322 7.86 6.98 -8.06
N LEU A 323 7.34 5.98 -8.77
CA LEU A 323 8.16 4.89 -9.37
C LEU A 323 8.22 4.88 -10.90
N GLN A 324 7.49 5.73 -11.62
CA GLN A 324 7.39 5.63 -13.09
C GLN A 324 8.67 6.03 -13.85
N GLU A 325 9.62 6.66 -13.19
CA GLU A 325 10.88 7.15 -13.77
C GLU A 325 12.08 6.82 -12.86
N PRO A 326 13.31 6.74 -13.40
CA PRO A 326 14.50 6.54 -12.59
C PRO A 326 14.77 7.74 -11.66
N THR A 327 14.96 7.47 -10.37
CA THR A 327 15.22 8.48 -9.34
C THR A 327 16.36 8.06 -8.40
N PRO A 328 17.18 9.00 -7.88
CA PRO A 328 17.25 10.43 -8.25
C PRO A 328 17.86 10.63 -9.67
N ASP A 329 17.57 11.77 -10.31
CA ASP A 329 18.04 12.10 -11.66
C ASP A 329 18.87 13.40 -11.74
N CYS A 330 18.95 14.13 -10.62
CA CYS A 330 19.66 15.40 -10.51
C CYS A 330 20.33 15.53 -9.15
N GLU A 331 21.52 16.13 -9.15
CA GLU A 331 22.33 16.46 -7.97
C GLU A 331 22.83 17.89 -8.12
N ILE A 332 22.71 18.66 -7.05
CA ILE A 332 23.17 20.05 -6.96
C ILE A 332 24.17 20.15 -5.81
N THR A 333 25.32 20.77 -6.07
CA THR A 333 26.35 21.02 -5.05
C THR A 333 26.55 22.52 -4.85
N LEU A 334 26.43 22.96 -3.61
CA LEU A 334 26.74 24.30 -3.14
C LEU A 334 28.12 24.30 -2.46
N PRO A 335 29.02 25.23 -2.78
CA PRO A 335 30.36 25.28 -2.20
C PRO A 335 30.38 25.85 -0.76
N TYR A 336 29.23 25.91 -0.10
CA TYR A 336 29.04 26.43 1.25
C TYR A 336 27.87 25.70 1.92
N LEU A 337 27.81 25.78 3.25
CA LEU A 337 26.68 25.25 4.03
C LEU A 337 25.43 26.11 3.90
N ASP A 338 24.31 25.48 3.52
CA ASP A 338 22.97 26.07 3.49
C ASP A 338 21.94 25.14 4.17
N PRO A 339 21.59 25.38 5.45
CA PRO A 339 20.66 24.55 6.25
C PRO A 339 19.19 24.63 5.86
N ARG A 340 18.82 25.41 4.83
CA ARG A 340 17.41 25.71 4.53
C ARG A 340 16.66 24.57 3.85
N PHE A 341 17.36 23.66 3.18
CA PHE A 341 16.75 22.55 2.47
C PHE A 341 16.08 21.57 3.43
N GLU A 342 14.79 21.33 3.23
CA GLU A 342 14.03 20.27 3.87
C GLU A 342 13.62 19.23 2.80
N PRO A 343 13.39 17.95 3.18
CA PRO A 343 12.86 16.97 2.25
C PRO A 343 11.45 17.36 1.78
N PHE A 344 11.14 16.98 0.53
CA PHE A 344 9.93 17.35 -0.20
C PHE A 344 9.80 18.83 -0.61
N ASP A 345 10.78 19.68 -0.29
CA ASP A 345 10.84 21.02 -0.86
C ASP A 345 11.00 20.93 -2.40
N LEU A 346 10.34 21.84 -3.12
CA LEU A 346 10.57 22.08 -4.53
C LEU A 346 11.43 23.33 -4.68
N VAL A 347 12.71 23.17 -5.01
CA VAL A 347 13.64 24.31 -5.10
C VAL A 347 14.00 24.61 -6.54
N ARG A 348 13.85 25.88 -6.94
CA ARG A 348 14.28 26.33 -8.26
C ARG A 348 15.74 26.72 -8.23
N PHE A 349 16.54 26.07 -9.07
CA PHE A 349 17.95 26.42 -9.29
C PHE A 349 18.09 27.08 -10.65
N THR A 350 18.48 28.35 -10.65
CA THR A 350 18.64 29.18 -11.85
C THR A 350 20.13 29.45 -12.10
N GLY A 351 20.70 28.73 -13.06
CA GLY A 351 22.10 28.87 -13.51
C GLY A 351 22.16 29.15 -15.01
N GLU A 352 22.96 28.37 -15.76
CA GLU A 352 22.91 28.38 -17.23
C GLU A 352 21.54 27.92 -17.77
N TYR A 353 20.88 27.05 -17.03
CA TYR A 353 19.50 26.64 -17.24
C TYR A 353 18.77 26.62 -15.89
N ALA A 354 17.44 26.70 -15.94
CA ALA A 354 16.59 26.55 -14.75
C ALA A 354 16.21 25.07 -14.57
N VAL A 355 16.30 24.57 -13.34
CA VAL A 355 15.78 23.25 -12.95
C VAL A 355 15.05 23.38 -11.62
N ASP A 356 13.83 22.89 -11.57
CA ASP A 356 13.10 22.72 -10.32
C ASP A 356 13.45 21.34 -9.76
N LEU A 357 13.97 21.27 -8.54
CA LEU A 357 14.42 20.02 -7.91
C LEU A 357 13.49 19.68 -6.74
N GLY A 358 12.82 18.54 -6.80
CA GLY A 358 12.16 17.96 -5.63
C GLY A 358 13.20 17.25 -4.76
N VAL A 359 13.41 17.75 -3.55
CA VAL A 359 14.47 17.28 -2.64
C VAL A 359 14.15 15.89 -2.09
N MET A 360 15.02 14.91 -2.35
CA MET A 360 14.93 13.54 -1.81
C MET A 360 15.98 13.29 -0.71
N SER A 361 17.17 13.84 -0.89
CA SER A 361 18.26 13.70 0.06
C SER A 361 19.07 14.98 0.18
N VAL A 362 19.55 15.25 1.38
CA VAL A 362 20.46 16.37 1.67
C VAL A 362 21.68 15.80 2.37
N ARG A 363 22.86 16.19 1.92
CA ARG A 363 24.14 15.90 2.56
C ARG A 363 24.89 17.19 2.77
N GLU A 364 25.29 17.45 4.00
CA GLU A 364 26.05 18.64 4.36
C GLU A 364 27.31 18.22 5.10
N SER A 365 28.44 18.79 4.71
CA SER A 365 29.72 18.45 5.30
C SER A 365 30.50 19.69 5.70
N TRP A 366 31.32 19.53 6.72
CA TRP A 366 32.23 20.55 7.21
C TRP A 366 33.51 19.89 7.70
N SER A 367 34.63 20.57 7.50
CA SER A 367 35.91 20.16 8.06
C SER A 367 36.73 21.37 8.45
N PHE A 368 37.71 21.16 9.33
CA PHE A 368 38.66 22.20 9.72
C PHE A 368 39.41 22.80 8.52
N GLU A 369 39.65 22.00 7.48
CA GLU A 369 40.30 22.44 6.23
C GLU A 369 39.34 23.22 5.31
N ARG A 370 38.02 22.94 5.41
CA ARG A 370 36.97 23.59 4.62
C ARG A 370 35.91 24.19 5.53
N GLN A 371 36.26 25.27 6.22
CA GLN A 371 35.42 25.89 7.25
C GLN A 371 34.12 26.51 6.72
N VAL A 372 34.01 26.75 5.41
CA VAL A 372 32.76 27.21 4.76
C VAL A 372 31.74 26.07 4.55
N GLY A 373 32.21 24.82 4.62
CA GLY A 373 31.48 23.59 4.38
C GLY A 373 30.96 23.39 2.94
N GLU A 374 30.04 22.45 2.78
CA GLU A 374 29.43 22.05 1.51
C GLU A 374 28.01 21.54 1.74
N THR A 375 27.11 21.81 0.79
CA THR A 375 25.75 21.24 0.77
C THR A 375 25.52 20.56 -0.57
N VAL A 376 25.18 19.29 -0.55
CA VAL A 376 24.79 18.48 -1.71
C VAL A 376 23.33 18.10 -1.55
N VAL A 377 22.53 18.40 -2.57
CA VAL A 377 21.10 18.10 -2.62
C VAL A 377 20.84 17.22 -3.83
N SER A 378 20.20 16.08 -3.62
CA SER A 378 19.87 15.15 -4.71
C SER A 378 18.37 14.88 -4.72
N GLY A 379 17.83 14.69 -5.91
CA GLY A 379 16.39 14.62 -6.10
C GLY A 379 15.96 14.36 -7.52
N THR A 380 14.70 14.69 -7.79
CA THR A 380 14.10 14.59 -9.12
C THR A 380 13.85 15.96 -9.74
N ALA A 381 14.19 16.09 -11.02
CA ALA A 381 13.85 17.28 -11.78
C ALA A 381 12.35 17.38 -12.04
N ASN A 382 11.80 18.57 -11.80
CA ASN A 382 10.43 19.01 -12.06
C ASN A 382 9.34 18.18 -11.36
N LYS A 383 9.68 17.50 -10.28
CA LYS A 383 8.79 16.56 -9.61
C LYS A 383 9.24 16.32 -8.18
N ILE A 384 8.28 16.10 -7.27
CA ILE A 384 8.53 15.66 -5.90
C ILE A 384 8.15 14.18 -5.78
N ILE A 385 9.02 13.37 -5.18
CA ILE A 385 8.75 11.96 -4.91
C ILE A 385 8.49 11.81 -3.43
N GLY A 386 7.48 11.03 -3.06
CA GLY A 386 7.15 10.84 -1.64
C GLY A 386 7.85 9.66 -0.98
N ALA A 387 8.04 8.54 -1.68
CA ALA A 387 8.84 7.41 -1.19
C ALA A 387 9.29 6.51 -2.34
N LYS A 388 10.28 5.66 -2.09
CA LYS A 388 10.72 4.65 -3.06
C LYS A 388 10.87 3.29 -2.42
N GLN A 389 11.72 3.16 -1.41
CA GLN A 389 11.96 1.87 -0.75
C GLN A 389 10.72 1.38 0.00
N LEU A 390 9.93 2.30 0.58
CA LEU A 390 8.64 1.99 1.22
C LEU A 390 7.67 1.26 0.27
N TRP A 391 7.65 1.67 -1.00
CA TRP A 391 6.78 1.05 -1.99
C TRP A 391 7.34 -0.31 -2.42
N LEU A 392 8.61 -0.35 -2.79
CA LEU A 392 9.25 -1.55 -3.32
C LEU A 392 9.33 -2.70 -2.29
N SER A 393 9.46 -2.37 -0.99
CA SER A 393 9.46 -3.37 0.08
C SER A 393 8.11 -4.08 0.23
N ARG A 394 7.02 -3.44 -0.19
CA ARG A 394 5.64 -3.96 -0.16
C ARG A 394 5.16 -4.53 -1.50
N ASP A 395 6.08 -4.76 -2.45
CA ASP A 395 5.78 -5.43 -3.72
C ASP A 395 5.53 -6.92 -3.47
N ALA A 396 4.26 -7.33 -3.52
CA ALA A 396 3.86 -8.72 -3.51
C ALA A 396 4.30 -9.38 -4.82
N LYS A 397 5.53 -9.91 -4.86
CA LYS A 397 6.10 -10.64 -6.01
C LYS A 397 5.19 -11.76 -6.52
N ARG A 398 4.29 -12.26 -5.68
CA ARG A 398 3.21 -13.15 -6.09
C ARG A 398 2.05 -12.31 -6.63
N GLN A 399 1.98 -12.20 -7.96
CA GLN A 399 0.77 -11.70 -8.61
C GLN A 399 -0.44 -12.47 -8.06
N PRO A 400 -1.56 -11.80 -7.76
CA PRO A 400 -2.78 -12.52 -7.48
C PRO A 400 -3.06 -13.49 -8.63
N PRO A 401 -3.66 -14.67 -8.36
CA PRO A 401 -4.25 -15.42 -9.46
C PRO A 401 -5.14 -14.42 -10.16
N ALA A 402 -4.84 -14.13 -11.43
CA ALA A 402 -5.62 -13.18 -12.19
C ALA A 402 -7.09 -13.51 -11.90
N GLU A 403 -7.93 -12.50 -11.66
CA GLU A 403 -9.30 -12.62 -12.08
C GLU A 403 -9.20 -12.92 -13.58
N ARG A 404 -8.97 -14.19 -13.91
CA ARG A 404 -8.90 -14.68 -15.26
C ARG A 404 -10.32 -14.50 -15.70
N ARG A 405 -10.61 -13.34 -16.27
CA ARG A 405 -11.75 -13.23 -17.17
C ARG A 405 -11.54 -14.40 -18.11
N LEU A 406 -12.56 -15.22 -18.27
CA LEU A 406 -12.51 -16.39 -19.16
C LEU A 406 -11.99 -16.02 -20.57
N GLN A 407 -12.09 -14.73 -20.91
CA GLN A 407 -11.66 -14.04 -22.12
C GLN A 407 -10.13 -13.94 -22.28
N ASP A 408 -9.35 -14.01 -21.19
CA ASP A 408 -7.88 -13.82 -21.19
C ASP A 408 -7.10 -15.14 -21.17
N LEU A 409 -7.79 -16.28 -21.07
CA LEU A 409 -7.18 -17.60 -21.21
C LEU A 409 -6.94 -17.90 -22.69
N PRO A 410 -5.72 -18.27 -23.11
CA PRO A 410 -5.49 -18.71 -24.49
C PRO A 410 -6.22 -20.03 -24.74
N GLY A 411 -7.05 -20.06 -25.80
CA GLY A 411 -7.84 -21.21 -26.23
C GLY A 411 -9.34 -21.01 -26.06
N ASP A 412 -10.13 -21.69 -26.89
CA ASP A 412 -11.58 -21.65 -26.76
C ASP A 412 -11.99 -22.28 -25.42
N PRO A 413 -12.93 -21.67 -24.66
CA PRO A 413 -13.41 -22.27 -23.44
C PRO A 413 -14.01 -23.64 -23.74
N PRO A 414 -13.83 -24.65 -22.86
CA PRO A 414 -14.39 -25.97 -23.09
C PRO A 414 -15.90 -25.83 -23.30
N PRO A 415 -16.48 -26.57 -24.26
CA PRO A 415 -17.90 -26.47 -24.56
C PRO A 415 -18.71 -26.74 -23.30
N ARG A 416 -19.75 -25.93 -23.07
CA ARG A 416 -20.64 -26.13 -21.93
C ARG A 416 -21.30 -27.51 -22.07
N PRO A 417 -21.29 -28.34 -21.02
CA PRO A 417 -22.00 -29.61 -21.09
C PRO A 417 -23.50 -29.34 -21.26
N PRO A 418 -24.22 -30.25 -21.93
CA PRO A 418 -25.67 -30.15 -22.03
C PRO A 418 -26.29 -30.21 -20.62
N ALA A 419 -27.45 -29.55 -20.49
CA ALA A 419 -28.23 -29.59 -19.26
C ALA A 419 -28.62 -31.03 -18.93
N PRO A 420 -28.61 -31.42 -17.64
CA PRO A 420 -29.09 -32.74 -17.23
C PRO A 420 -30.59 -32.86 -17.50
N GLU A 421 -31.01 -34.04 -17.93
CA GLU A 421 -32.41 -34.45 -17.94
C GLU A 421 -32.77 -34.88 -16.52
N LEU A 422 -33.84 -34.30 -15.96
CA LEU A 422 -34.25 -34.52 -14.58
C LEU A 422 -35.57 -35.26 -14.54
N ASP A 423 -35.58 -36.41 -13.87
CA ASP A 423 -36.79 -37.20 -13.66
C ASP A 423 -37.09 -37.29 -12.15
N PRO A 424 -38.19 -36.68 -11.67
CA PRO A 424 -38.61 -36.81 -10.28
C PRO A 424 -39.19 -38.21 -10.05
N ALA A 425 -38.66 -38.94 -9.07
CA ALA A 425 -39.08 -40.30 -8.76
C ALA A 425 -39.26 -40.53 -7.26
N TRP A 426 -40.03 -41.55 -6.91
CA TRP A 426 -40.08 -42.07 -5.55
C TRP A 426 -39.08 -43.20 -5.40
N TYR A 427 -38.19 -43.09 -4.42
CA TYR A 427 -37.19 -44.12 -4.11
C TYR A 427 -37.47 -44.70 -2.73
N VAL A 428 -37.59 -46.03 -2.67
CA VAL A 428 -37.66 -46.77 -1.41
C VAL A 428 -36.23 -47.16 -1.04
N GLY A 429 -35.73 -46.60 0.05
CA GLY A 429 -34.40 -46.92 0.57
C GLY A 429 -34.32 -48.33 1.17
N PRO A 430 -33.11 -48.79 1.55
CA PRO A 430 -32.91 -50.07 2.24
C PRO A 430 -33.69 -50.19 3.57
N ASP A 431 -34.06 -49.06 4.16
CA ASP A 431 -34.85 -48.90 5.37
C ASP A 431 -36.37 -49.00 5.15
N GLY A 432 -36.82 -49.16 3.89
CA GLY A 432 -38.23 -49.30 3.53
C GLY A 432 -39.02 -47.98 3.50
N THR A 433 -38.39 -46.86 3.84
CA THR A 433 -39.04 -45.54 3.82
C THR A 433 -39.04 -44.97 2.40
N PRO A 434 -40.19 -44.61 1.82
CA PRO A 434 -40.24 -43.90 0.55
C PRO A 434 -39.78 -42.46 0.74
N GLN A 435 -38.84 -42.02 -0.09
CA GLN A 435 -38.37 -40.64 -0.13
C GLN A 435 -38.40 -40.11 -1.57
N PRO A 436 -38.76 -38.84 -1.78
CA PRO A 436 -38.69 -38.23 -3.10
C PRO A 436 -37.22 -38.02 -3.49
N VAL A 437 -36.88 -38.41 -4.71
CA VAL A 437 -35.55 -38.23 -5.30
C VAL A 437 -35.67 -37.57 -6.67
N VAL A 438 -34.57 -37.01 -7.14
CA VAL A 438 -34.44 -36.53 -8.51
C VAL A 438 -33.33 -37.32 -9.18
N ASP A 439 -33.67 -38.05 -10.24
CA ASP A 439 -32.71 -38.75 -11.06
C ASP A 439 -32.20 -37.81 -12.16
N ALA A 440 -30.92 -37.49 -12.10
CA ALA A 440 -30.26 -36.66 -13.10
C ALA A 440 -29.52 -37.54 -14.11
N VAL A 441 -30.00 -37.52 -15.35
CA VAL A 441 -29.36 -38.17 -16.50
C VAL A 441 -28.57 -37.12 -17.26
N PHE A 442 -27.31 -37.42 -17.56
CA PHE A 442 -26.42 -36.52 -18.28
C PHE A 442 -26.32 -36.94 -19.75
N PRO A 443 -26.99 -36.24 -20.68
CA PRO A 443 -26.98 -36.63 -22.08
C PRO A 443 -25.63 -36.38 -22.74
N GLY A 444 -25.34 -37.16 -23.78
CA GLY A 444 -24.20 -36.98 -24.67
C GLY A 444 -22.94 -37.75 -24.28
N PRO A 445 -21.99 -37.91 -25.23
CA PRO A 445 -20.74 -38.60 -24.99
C PRO A 445 -19.88 -37.82 -23.99
N VAL A 446 -19.23 -38.55 -23.08
CA VAL A 446 -18.22 -38.00 -22.17
C VAL A 446 -17.02 -37.54 -23.02
N PRO A 447 -16.66 -36.25 -23.01
CA PRO A 447 -15.52 -35.79 -23.79
C PRO A 447 -14.22 -36.41 -23.31
N TRP A 448 -13.32 -36.75 -24.23
CA TRP A 448 -12.02 -37.38 -23.94
C TRP A 448 -11.12 -36.54 -23.01
N TRP A 449 -11.36 -35.23 -22.95
CA TRP A 449 -10.64 -34.28 -22.10
C TRP A 449 -11.21 -34.18 -20.67
N ALA A 450 -12.36 -34.78 -20.36
CA ALA A 450 -12.95 -34.70 -19.03
C ALA A 450 -12.39 -35.80 -18.11
N LYS A 451 -12.01 -35.43 -16.87
CA LYS A 451 -11.58 -36.39 -15.82
C LYS A 451 -12.62 -36.64 -14.73
N GLY A 452 -13.69 -35.84 -14.70
CA GLY A 452 -14.75 -35.93 -13.70
C GLY A 452 -15.83 -34.89 -13.95
N ARG A 453 -16.85 -34.88 -13.10
CA ARG A 453 -17.97 -33.94 -13.18
C ARG A 453 -18.26 -33.35 -11.82
N VAL A 454 -18.48 -32.04 -11.77
CA VAL A 454 -19.06 -31.38 -10.59
C VAL A 454 -20.56 -31.27 -10.82
N VAL A 455 -21.34 -31.77 -9.87
CA VAL A 455 -22.80 -31.59 -9.86
C VAL A 455 -23.14 -30.63 -8.73
N ALA A 456 -23.85 -29.56 -9.08
CA ALA A 456 -24.34 -28.58 -8.14
C ALA A 456 -25.87 -28.65 -8.09
N VAL A 457 -26.37 -28.90 -6.88
CA VAL A 457 -27.77 -29.11 -6.56
C VAL A 457 -28.24 -28.02 -5.62
N GLY A 458 -29.42 -27.45 -5.87
CA GLY A 458 -30.02 -26.53 -4.90
C GLY A 458 -31.52 -26.38 -5.05
N LYS A 459 -32.11 -25.63 -4.13
CA LYS A 459 -33.56 -25.39 -4.08
C LYS A 459 -33.92 -24.00 -4.62
N PHE A 460 -35.15 -23.87 -5.10
CA PHE A 460 -35.77 -22.58 -5.38
C PHE A 460 -36.74 -22.20 -4.26
N LYS A 461 -36.85 -20.89 -4.02
CA LYS A 461 -37.93 -20.29 -3.23
C LYS A 461 -39.00 -19.77 -4.17
N VAL A 462 -40.26 -20.14 -3.95
CA VAL A 462 -41.40 -19.57 -4.69
C VAL A 462 -41.59 -18.11 -4.27
N LEU A 463 -41.64 -17.20 -5.25
CA LEU A 463 -41.87 -15.77 -5.04
C LEU A 463 -43.29 -15.34 -5.42
N ALA A 464 -43.85 -15.92 -6.48
CA ALA A 464 -45.19 -15.64 -6.96
C ALA A 464 -45.72 -16.82 -7.79
N THR A 465 -47.04 -16.93 -7.88
CA THR A 465 -47.74 -17.84 -8.78
C THR A 465 -48.92 -17.11 -9.43
N GLY A 466 -49.34 -17.58 -10.60
CA GLY A 466 -50.49 -17.00 -11.30
C GLY A 466 -50.84 -17.78 -12.56
N THR A 467 -51.86 -17.29 -13.26
CA THR A 467 -52.25 -17.75 -14.59
C THR A 467 -52.09 -16.56 -15.52
N ALA A 468 -51.32 -16.72 -16.58
CA ALA A 468 -51.10 -15.65 -17.54
C ALA A 468 -52.43 -15.24 -18.19
N THR A 469 -52.56 -13.97 -18.54
CA THR A 469 -53.65 -13.47 -19.38
C THR A 469 -53.27 -13.45 -20.86
N GLY A 470 -51.98 -13.67 -21.15
CA GLY A 470 -51.42 -13.78 -22.50
C GLY A 470 -49.89 -13.71 -22.47
N GLY A 471 -49.28 -13.54 -23.64
CA GLY A 471 -47.83 -13.39 -23.74
C GLY A 471 -47.32 -13.51 -25.16
N THR A 472 -46.01 -13.36 -25.31
CA THR A 472 -45.27 -13.59 -26.55
C THR A 472 -44.07 -14.48 -26.25
N VAL A 473 -43.26 -14.79 -27.26
CA VAL A 473 -42.00 -15.53 -27.03
C VAL A 473 -41.04 -14.78 -26.10
N ASP A 474 -41.14 -13.47 -25.95
CA ASP A 474 -40.20 -12.68 -25.12
C ASP A 474 -40.72 -12.34 -23.72
N TYR A 475 -42.01 -12.49 -23.47
CA TYR A 475 -42.61 -12.14 -22.19
C TYR A 475 -43.89 -12.90 -21.87
N LEU A 476 -44.14 -13.09 -20.58
CA LEU A 476 -45.42 -13.50 -20.03
C LEU A 476 -46.18 -12.26 -19.54
N GLU A 477 -47.47 -12.16 -19.86
CA GLU A 477 -48.36 -11.08 -19.41
C GLU A 477 -49.45 -11.65 -18.48
N ASP A 478 -49.60 -10.99 -17.34
CA ASP A 478 -50.65 -11.28 -16.36
C ASP A 478 -51.22 -9.95 -15.89
N THR A 479 -52.34 -9.54 -16.49
CA THR A 479 -52.96 -8.24 -16.22
C THR A 479 -53.65 -8.15 -14.86
N ASP A 480 -53.83 -9.30 -14.19
CA ASP A 480 -54.46 -9.44 -12.87
C ASP A 480 -53.44 -9.27 -11.73
N LYS A 481 -52.14 -9.22 -12.06
CA LYS A 481 -51.07 -8.91 -11.12
C LYS A 481 -50.67 -7.44 -11.17
N SER A 482 -50.05 -7.00 -10.08
CA SER A 482 -49.41 -5.70 -9.96
C SER A 482 -48.10 -5.85 -9.19
N TRP A 483 -47.05 -6.26 -9.89
CA TRP A 483 -45.71 -6.33 -9.33
C TRP A 483 -45.05 -4.95 -9.25
N GLU A 484 -44.10 -4.80 -8.34
CA GLU A 484 -43.18 -3.65 -8.43
C GLU A 484 -42.28 -3.83 -9.67
N PRO A 485 -42.17 -2.83 -10.55
CA PRO A 485 -41.25 -2.89 -11.69
C PRO A 485 -39.82 -3.19 -11.24
N GLY A 486 -39.16 -4.15 -11.89
CA GLY A 486 -37.80 -4.59 -11.57
C GLY A 486 -37.66 -5.49 -10.33
N ARG A 487 -38.76 -5.83 -9.64
CA ARG A 487 -38.76 -6.75 -8.49
C ARG A 487 -38.16 -8.13 -8.81
N PHE A 488 -38.43 -8.63 -10.01
CA PHE A 488 -37.85 -9.85 -10.55
C PHE A 488 -36.82 -9.48 -11.60
N SER A 489 -35.58 -9.92 -11.42
CA SER A 489 -34.50 -9.54 -12.33
C SER A 489 -33.46 -10.64 -12.51
N GLY A 490 -32.75 -10.57 -13.64
CA GLY A 490 -31.64 -11.47 -13.93
C GLY A 490 -30.53 -11.37 -12.88
N LYS A 491 -30.34 -10.18 -12.28
CA LYS A 491 -29.38 -9.93 -11.19
C LYS A 491 -29.77 -10.69 -9.90
N SER A 492 -31.06 -10.88 -9.66
CA SER A 492 -31.61 -11.54 -8.46
C SER A 492 -31.73 -13.06 -8.58
N ARG A 493 -31.29 -13.67 -9.69
CA ARG A 493 -31.33 -15.13 -9.95
C ARG A 493 -32.77 -15.68 -9.99
N ASP A 494 -33.68 -14.88 -10.52
CA ASP A 494 -35.11 -15.21 -10.62
C ASP A 494 -35.43 -15.93 -11.94
N TYR A 495 -36.31 -16.90 -11.86
CA TYR A 495 -36.75 -17.77 -12.96
C TYR A 495 -38.27 -17.78 -13.04
N LEU A 496 -38.78 -17.97 -14.23
CA LEU A 496 -40.19 -18.19 -14.54
C LEU A 496 -40.34 -19.63 -15.04
N TYR A 497 -41.22 -20.40 -14.40
CA TYR A 497 -41.54 -21.77 -14.79
C TYR A 497 -43.03 -21.87 -15.14
N ILE A 498 -43.36 -22.43 -16.30
CA ILE A 498 -44.76 -22.70 -16.70
C ILE A 498 -45.10 -24.12 -16.26
N SER A 499 -45.95 -24.24 -15.23
CA SER A 499 -46.31 -25.52 -14.61
C SER A 499 -47.40 -26.29 -15.35
N SER A 500 -48.30 -25.59 -16.05
CA SER A 500 -49.38 -26.20 -16.85
C SER A 500 -49.93 -25.22 -17.90
N GLY A 501 -50.77 -25.70 -18.82
CA GLY A 501 -51.33 -24.91 -19.92
C GLY A 501 -50.39 -24.79 -21.12
N THR A 502 -50.62 -23.78 -21.97
CA THR A 502 -49.79 -23.56 -23.16
C THR A 502 -48.34 -23.27 -22.75
N GLY A 503 -47.39 -24.00 -23.35
CA GLY A 503 -45.97 -23.86 -23.05
C GLY A 503 -45.50 -24.49 -21.73
N ALA A 504 -46.31 -25.37 -21.11
CA ALA A 504 -45.94 -26.11 -19.90
C ALA A 504 -44.59 -26.85 -20.02
N GLY A 505 -43.86 -26.90 -18.91
CA GLY A 505 -42.52 -27.51 -18.81
C GLY A 505 -41.37 -26.56 -19.15
N GLN A 506 -41.64 -25.37 -19.69
CA GLN A 506 -40.60 -24.39 -19.98
C GLN A 506 -40.20 -23.61 -18.71
N ALA A 507 -38.90 -23.56 -18.44
CA ALA A 507 -38.30 -22.65 -17.47
C ALA A 507 -37.42 -21.62 -18.20
N ARG A 508 -37.50 -20.36 -17.79
CA ARG A 508 -36.69 -19.26 -18.35
C ARG A 508 -36.17 -18.35 -17.24
N ARG A 509 -34.95 -17.83 -17.40
CA ARG A 509 -34.44 -16.81 -16.50
C ARG A 509 -35.12 -15.48 -16.78
N ILE A 510 -35.53 -14.78 -15.72
CA ILE A 510 -36.22 -13.49 -15.84
C ILE A 510 -35.16 -12.43 -16.11
N LYS A 511 -35.32 -11.66 -17.19
CA LYS A 511 -34.51 -10.48 -17.49
C LYS A 511 -34.90 -9.33 -16.57
N THR A 512 -36.20 -8.99 -16.58
CA THR A 512 -36.81 -7.95 -15.75
C THR A 512 -38.33 -8.13 -15.73
N ASN A 513 -39.05 -7.38 -14.91
CA ASN A 513 -40.50 -7.30 -14.95
C ASN A 513 -40.99 -5.84 -14.92
N THR A 514 -42.18 -5.63 -15.47
CA THR A 514 -43.01 -4.44 -15.20
C THR A 514 -44.11 -4.84 -14.20
N ALA A 515 -45.10 -3.97 -14.00
CA ALA A 515 -46.24 -4.29 -13.13
C ALA A 515 -47.05 -5.51 -13.59
N LYS A 516 -47.14 -5.76 -14.91
CA LYS A 516 -48.01 -6.78 -15.51
C LYS A 516 -47.31 -7.76 -16.44
N ARG A 517 -46.01 -7.56 -16.70
CA ARG A 517 -45.25 -8.40 -17.65
C ARG A 517 -43.94 -8.84 -17.05
N ILE A 518 -43.57 -10.08 -17.31
CA ILE A 518 -42.26 -10.65 -16.97
C ILE A 518 -41.52 -10.93 -18.29
N TYR A 519 -40.40 -10.23 -18.49
CA TYR A 519 -39.53 -10.42 -19.65
C TYR A 519 -38.48 -11.48 -19.35
N VAL A 520 -38.23 -12.39 -20.29
CA VAL A 520 -37.25 -13.46 -20.15
C VAL A 520 -35.94 -13.16 -20.89
N GLU A 521 -34.84 -13.78 -20.46
CA GLU A 521 -33.53 -13.63 -21.13
C GLU A 521 -33.46 -14.43 -22.44
N THR A 522 -34.00 -15.65 -22.44
CA THR A 522 -34.10 -16.53 -23.61
C THR A 522 -35.57 -16.64 -24.00
N PRO A 523 -35.94 -16.48 -25.29
CA PRO A 523 -37.32 -16.60 -25.73
C PRO A 523 -37.93 -17.97 -25.40
N PHE A 524 -39.25 -18.01 -25.19
CA PHE A 524 -40.01 -19.25 -25.10
C PHE A 524 -40.04 -19.95 -26.46
N ASP A 525 -39.91 -21.27 -26.45
CA ASP A 525 -40.06 -22.09 -27.66
C ASP A 525 -41.54 -22.12 -28.09
N THR A 526 -42.44 -22.16 -27.10
CA THR A 526 -43.88 -21.99 -27.28
C THR A 526 -44.34 -20.81 -26.43
N ALA A 527 -44.85 -19.76 -27.07
CA ALA A 527 -45.32 -18.55 -26.38
C ALA A 527 -46.43 -18.87 -25.36
N PRO A 528 -46.37 -18.34 -24.12
CA PRO A 528 -47.43 -18.52 -23.14
C PRO A 528 -48.73 -17.86 -23.59
N SER A 529 -49.85 -18.46 -23.20
CA SER A 529 -51.21 -18.05 -23.54
C SER A 529 -52.04 -17.84 -22.27
N SER A 530 -53.32 -17.47 -22.40
CA SER A 530 -54.21 -17.18 -21.26
C SER A 530 -54.50 -18.39 -20.36
N ASP A 531 -54.08 -19.60 -20.73
CA ASP A 531 -54.20 -20.81 -19.94
C ASP A 531 -52.89 -21.22 -19.23
N SER A 532 -51.79 -20.50 -19.46
CA SER A 532 -50.47 -20.82 -18.92
C SER A 532 -50.39 -20.51 -17.43
N VAL A 533 -50.33 -21.55 -16.59
CA VAL A 533 -50.10 -21.40 -15.15
C VAL A 533 -48.60 -21.33 -14.89
N TYR A 534 -48.14 -20.34 -14.13
CA TYR A 534 -46.72 -20.08 -13.91
C TYR A 534 -46.35 -19.93 -12.43
N VAL A 535 -45.07 -20.15 -12.17
CA VAL A 535 -44.40 -19.98 -10.88
C VAL A 535 -43.15 -19.14 -11.09
N VAL A 536 -43.01 -18.07 -10.31
CA VAL A 536 -41.78 -17.28 -10.21
C VAL A 536 -40.94 -17.85 -9.08
N LEU A 537 -39.71 -18.22 -9.39
CA LEU A 537 -38.78 -18.93 -8.53
C LEU A 537 -37.51 -18.13 -8.32
N ARG A 538 -36.98 -18.08 -7.09
CA ARG A 538 -35.65 -17.52 -6.78
C ARG A 538 -34.70 -18.63 -6.40
N ARG A 539 -33.58 -18.72 -7.11
CA ARG A 539 -32.52 -19.69 -6.77
C ARG A 539 -31.92 -19.35 -5.41
N LEU A 540 -31.99 -20.27 -4.45
CA LEU A 540 -31.35 -20.07 -3.14
C LEU A 540 -29.82 -20.17 -3.24
N ARG A 541 -29.11 -19.49 -2.34
CA ARG A 541 -27.64 -19.44 -2.34
C ARG A 541 -27.00 -20.72 -1.79
N ASN A 542 -27.70 -21.46 -0.93
CA ASN A 542 -27.26 -22.74 -0.41
C ASN A 542 -27.42 -23.82 -1.49
N GLN A 543 -26.30 -24.14 -2.15
CA GLN A 543 -26.22 -25.27 -3.08
C GLN A 543 -25.21 -26.28 -2.54
N LYS A 544 -25.54 -27.56 -2.68
CA LYS A 544 -24.60 -28.66 -2.43
C LYS A 544 -23.83 -28.91 -3.72
N GLN A 545 -22.50 -28.98 -3.62
CA GLN A 545 -21.66 -29.37 -4.75
C GLN A 545 -20.99 -30.70 -4.42
N GLU A 546 -21.06 -31.63 -5.37
CA GLU A 546 -20.42 -32.93 -5.25
C GLU A 546 -19.60 -33.21 -6.50
N ASN A 547 -18.39 -33.72 -6.29
CA ASN A 547 -17.55 -34.24 -7.35
C ASN A 547 -17.94 -35.70 -7.57
N ILE A 548 -18.42 -36.00 -8.77
CA ILE A 548 -18.76 -37.34 -9.19
C ILE A 548 -17.87 -37.78 -10.35
N ASP A 549 -17.85 -39.08 -10.59
CA ASP A 549 -17.21 -39.64 -11.77
C ASP A 549 -17.98 -39.25 -13.05
N LEU A 550 -17.54 -39.78 -14.19
CA LEU A 550 -18.16 -39.47 -15.48
C LEU A 550 -19.42 -40.33 -15.74
N SER A 551 -20.05 -40.85 -14.70
CA SER A 551 -21.29 -41.62 -14.82
C SER A 551 -22.38 -40.79 -15.51
N PRO A 552 -23.17 -41.40 -16.41
CA PRO A 552 -24.28 -40.74 -17.08
C PRO A 552 -25.49 -40.52 -16.15
N PHE A 553 -25.41 -41.00 -14.91
CA PHE A 553 -26.52 -41.04 -13.97
C PHE A 553 -26.06 -40.57 -12.58
N TYR A 554 -26.86 -39.71 -11.95
CA TYR A 554 -26.67 -39.29 -10.57
C TYR A 554 -28.02 -39.10 -9.88
N ARG A 555 -28.23 -39.77 -8.74
CA ARG A 555 -29.46 -39.67 -7.95
C ARG A 555 -29.29 -38.67 -6.82
N VAL A 556 -30.12 -37.63 -6.84
CA VAL A 556 -30.16 -36.62 -5.78
C VAL A 556 -31.18 -37.00 -4.72
N LYS A 557 -30.75 -36.99 -3.45
CA LYS A 557 -31.56 -37.35 -2.27
C LYS A 557 -31.80 -36.12 -1.38
N GLU A 558 -32.57 -36.28 -0.29
CA GLU A 558 -32.78 -35.25 0.76
C GLU A 558 -33.69 -34.06 0.36
N PHE A 559 -34.79 -34.35 -0.35
CA PHE A 559 -35.83 -33.35 -0.64
C PHE A 559 -37.14 -33.63 0.07
N GLU A 560 -37.91 -32.58 0.24
CA GLU A 560 -39.30 -32.64 0.67
C GLU A 560 -40.19 -32.62 -0.57
N GLU A 561 -41.32 -33.34 -0.52
CA GLU A 561 -42.33 -33.30 -1.57
C GLU A 561 -42.80 -31.86 -1.83
N GLY A 562 -43.00 -31.51 -3.11
CA GLY A 562 -43.38 -30.15 -3.52
C GLY A 562 -42.23 -29.13 -3.58
N SER A 563 -40.99 -29.54 -3.28
CA SER A 563 -39.80 -28.67 -3.44
C SER A 563 -39.45 -28.46 -4.92
N PHE A 564 -39.17 -27.20 -5.30
CA PHE A 564 -38.55 -26.89 -6.59
C PHE A 564 -37.02 -27.00 -6.48
N VAL A 565 -36.41 -27.82 -7.32
CA VAL A 565 -34.98 -28.14 -7.28
C VAL A 565 -34.35 -27.84 -8.64
N TYR A 566 -33.07 -27.46 -8.65
CA TYR A 566 -32.25 -27.47 -9.86
C TYR A 566 -31.03 -28.35 -9.67
N VAL A 567 -30.59 -28.92 -10.78
CA VAL A 567 -29.32 -29.63 -10.90
C VAL A 567 -28.56 -29.01 -12.05
N THR A 568 -27.30 -28.67 -11.80
CA THR A 568 -26.38 -28.15 -12.82
C THR A 568 -25.11 -28.99 -12.80
N ASN A 569 -24.46 -29.11 -13.95
CA ASN A 569 -23.23 -29.87 -14.11
C ASN A 569 -22.12 -29.01 -14.70
N ALA A 570 -20.88 -29.33 -14.34
CA ALA A 570 -19.68 -28.85 -14.99
C ALA A 570 -18.71 -30.03 -15.19
N LEU A 571 -17.99 -30.05 -16.30
CA LEU A 571 -16.96 -31.06 -16.54
C LEU A 571 -15.61 -30.56 -16.01
N ILE A 572 -14.87 -31.46 -15.37
CA ILE A 572 -13.53 -31.18 -14.83
C ILE A 572 -12.51 -31.53 -15.92
N PRO A 573 -11.68 -30.58 -16.41
CA PRO A 573 -10.66 -30.86 -17.40
C PRO A 573 -9.55 -31.79 -16.86
N SER A 574 -9.06 -32.68 -17.71
CA SER A 574 -7.99 -33.65 -17.39
C SER A 574 -6.62 -33.00 -17.24
N GLY A 575 -6.44 -31.74 -17.67
CA GLY A 575 -5.22 -30.97 -17.49
C GLY A 575 -4.07 -31.39 -18.41
N ARG A 576 -4.35 -32.09 -19.50
CA ARG A 576 -3.41 -32.31 -20.60
C ARG A 576 -3.59 -31.27 -21.69
#